data_AF-A0AAU9KX37-F1
#
_entry.id   AF-A0AAU9KX37-F1
#
_cell.length_a   1.000
_cell.length_b   1.000
_cell.length_c   1.000
_cell.angle_alpha   90.00
_cell.angle_beta   90.00
_cell.angle_gamma   90.00
#
_symmetry.space_group_name_H-M   'P 1'
#
loop_
_entity.id
_entity.type
_entity.pdbx_description
1 polymer ?
#
loop_
_entity_poly.entity_id
_entity_poly.type
_entity_poly.pdbx_seq_one_letter_code
_entity_poly.pdbx_strand_id
1 'polypeptide(L)'
;MEGICGTQVTSFLSLQECRKLRLVSRRWLFTCIWLQVNDRDGVKVQPRKSVWSIRSRAFRHSWTTFIRNESHSFLPLLLELLPPAAMTETKELKRGLCLSTNTGQRPSFENKYARSGYIQQKINRCGNLPNLLLTEELSELRSELFGTQQPDCWNIALYGGGPGYDTLGLVFMREYFRAWDVKFHTIVYDNEPGWECAINAVEKTLEKLGKHKSSLNFQYCDITLNVTAEENSHVRRSLQATQVHVFSFVCVENFCLLRDTAYVFLRSLFLECSDGSYFIFTDSTHRLWPAIFHVANAIAPERFRVWTPFARCCHYALVLQKLPLHSKPASTYPFYMQAMKNLDEFQRHQQQHLDSLKTSFELQ
;
A
#
# COMPACT_ATOMS: atom_id res chain seq x y z
N MET A 1 -27.24 23.02 23.90
CA MET A 1 -27.18 23.55 22.53
C MET A 1 -26.37 22.58 21.69
N GLU A 2 -27.06 21.62 21.11
CA GLU A 2 -26.51 20.66 20.15
C GLU A 2 -26.55 21.29 18.76
N GLY A 3 -25.44 21.23 18.02
CA GLY A 3 -25.31 21.90 16.71
C GLY A 3 -24.42 21.10 15.76
N ILE A 4 -25.06 20.19 15.02
CA ILE A 4 -24.91 19.88 13.59
C ILE A 4 -23.52 20.12 12.96
N CYS A 5 -22.88 19.03 12.50
CA CYS A 5 -22.19 19.01 11.20
C CYS A 5 -22.09 17.59 10.65
N GLY A 6 -23.18 17.11 10.04
CA GLY A 6 -23.17 15.92 9.18
C GLY A 6 -23.12 16.41 7.74
N THR A 7 -21.93 16.40 7.14
CA THR A 7 -21.73 16.80 5.75
C THR A 7 -22.44 15.82 4.83
N GLN A 8 -23.48 16.29 4.12
CA GLN A 8 -24.12 15.57 3.03
C GLN A 8 -23.12 15.39 1.89
N VAL A 9 -22.78 14.13 1.58
CA VAL A 9 -22.12 13.78 0.32
C VAL A 9 -23.22 13.32 -0.63
N THR A 10 -23.49 14.11 -1.66
CA THR A 10 -24.46 13.79 -2.72
C THR A 10 -23.92 12.67 -3.62
N SER A 11 -24.77 11.70 -3.91
CA SER A 11 -24.52 10.58 -4.84
C SER A 11 -24.24 11.08 -6.27
N PHE A 12 -23.17 10.58 -6.90
CA PHE A 12 -22.77 10.91 -8.27
C PHE A 12 -23.33 9.95 -9.35
N LEU A 13 -24.12 8.94 -8.98
CA LEU A 13 -24.66 7.96 -9.93
C LEU A 13 -26.11 8.25 -10.30
N SER A 14 -26.42 8.16 -11.59
CA SER A 14 -27.77 8.25 -12.14
C SER A 14 -28.59 6.98 -11.85
N LEU A 15 -29.92 7.13 -11.86
CA LEU A 15 -30.88 6.02 -11.65
C LEU A 15 -30.69 4.85 -12.64
N GLN A 16 -30.22 5.14 -13.86
CA GLN A 16 -29.96 4.13 -14.88
C GLN A 16 -28.69 3.32 -14.58
N GLU A 17 -27.66 3.95 -14.03
CA GLU A 17 -26.43 3.28 -13.57
C GLU A 17 -26.72 2.36 -12.38
N CYS A 18 -27.51 2.82 -11.41
CA CYS A 18 -27.94 1.97 -10.29
C CYS A 18 -28.71 0.71 -10.74
N ARG A 19 -29.54 0.82 -11.78
CA ARG A 19 -30.31 -0.33 -12.32
C ARG A 19 -29.42 -1.29 -13.10
N LYS A 20 -28.48 -0.79 -13.91
CA LYS A 20 -27.47 -1.63 -14.57
C LYS A 20 -26.58 -2.36 -13.55
N LEU A 21 -26.20 -1.69 -12.46
CA LEU A 21 -25.42 -2.28 -11.36
C LEU A 21 -26.12 -3.44 -10.63
N ARG A 22 -27.46 -3.46 -10.56
CA ARG A 22 -28.23 -4.58 -9.97
C ARG A 22 -28.30 -5.81 -10.88
N LEU A 23 -28.13 -5.64 -12.19
CA LEU A 23 -28.20 -6.73 -13.18
C LEU A 23 -26.83 -7.35 -13.45
N VAL A 24 -25.73 -6.64 -13.15
CA VAL A 24 -24.35 -7.12 -13.39
C VAL A 24 -23.81 -7.82 -12.15
N SER A 25 -24.00 -9.15 -12.12
CA SER A 25 -23.21 -10.13 -11.34
C SER A 25 -23.21 -10.00 -9.81
N ARG A 26 -23.31 -11.16 -9.14
CA ARG A 26 -23.03 -11.36 -7.71
C ARG A 26 -21.60 -10.94 -7.27
N ARG A 27 -20.79 -10.34 -8.15
CA ARG A 27 -19.48 -9.68 -7.92
C ARG A 27 -19.55 -8.46 -6.96
N TRP A 28 -20.67 -7.76 -6.87
CA TRP A 28 -20.70 -6.38 -6.33
C TRP A 28 -21.29 -6.18 -4.93
N LEU A 29 -21.74 -7.23 -4.25
CA LEU A 29 -22.33 -7.10 -2.90
C LEU A 29 -21.33 -6.63 -1.80
N PHE A 30 -20.04 -6.53 -2.13
CA PHE A 30 -18.96 -6.31 -1.16
C PHE A 30 -18.41 -4.87 -1.09
N THR A 31 -18.76 -3.96 -2.01
CA THR A 31 -18.02 -2.69 -2.13
C THR A 31 -18.63 -1.47 -1.44
N CYS A 32 -19.90 -1.45 -1.02
CA CYS A 32 -20.48 -0.21 -0.53
C CYS A 32 -21.48 -0.37 0.62
N ILE A 33 -21.12 0.14 1.80
CA ILE A 33 -22.11 0.70 2.74
C ILE A 33 -22.87 1.87 2.05
N TRP A 34 -22.29 2.43 0.98
CA TRP A 34 -22.83 3.51 0.16
C TRP A 34 -23.90 3.12 -0.87
N LEU A 35 -24.14 1.84 -1.17
CA LEU A 35 -25.21 1.40 -2.09
C LEU A 35 -26.57 1.25 -1.41
N GLN A 36 -26.71 1.68 -0.14
CA GLN A 36 -27.97 1.67 0.60
C GLN A 36 -28.66 3.05 0.66
N VAL A 37 -28.57 3.85 -0.40
CA VAL A 37 -29.43 5.03 -0.53
C VAL A 37 -30.13 5.00 -1.89
N ASN A 38 -31.44 4.74 -1.84
CA ASN A 38 -32.44 5.24 -2.78
C ASN A 38 -33.81 4.91 -2.18
N ASP A 39 -34.55 5.92 -1.70
CA ASP A 39 -35.64 6.47 -2.51
C ASP A 39 -36.14 7.80 -1.93
N ARG A 40 -36.81 8.54 -2.80
CA ARG A 40 -37.50 9.82 -2.62
C ARG A 40 -38.33 9.82 -1.33
N ASP A 41 -38.04 10.73 -0.39
CA ASP A 41 -38.98 11.29 0.63
C ASP A 41 -38.29 11.93 1.86
N GLY A 42 -36.99 12.24 1.81
CA GLY A 42 -36.35 12.98 2.92
C GLY A 42 -36.33 12.25 4.28
N VAL A 43 -36.81 11.01 4.33
CA VAL A 43 -36.75 10.17 5.53
C VAL A 43 -35.36 9.57 5.63
N LYS A 44 -34.67 9.85 6.74
CA LYS A 44 -33.41 9.20 7.11
C LYS A 44 -33.63 7.69 7.28
N VAL A 45 -33.50 6.92 6.20
CA VAL A 45 -33.45 5.45 6.29
C VAL A 45 -32.10 5.07 6.88
N GLN A 46 -32.10 4.49 8.08
CA GLN A 46 -30.87 3.92 8.64
C GLN A 46 -30.39 2.80 7.71
N PRO A 47 -29.12 2.81 7.25
CA PRO A 47 -28.58 1.72 6.45
C PRO A 47 -28.73 0.41 7.23
N ARG A 48 -29.52 -0.53 6.69
CA ARG A 48 -29.66 -1.88 7.25
C ARG A 48 -28.26 -2.46 7.39
N LYS A 49 -27.81 -2.71 8.62
CA LYS A 49 -26.52 -3.32 8.94
C LYS A 49 -26.35 -4.61 8.12
N SER A 50 -25.70 -4.51 6.97
CA SER A 50 -25.34 -5.67 6.17
C SER A 50 -24.28 -6.44 6.93
N VAL A 51 -24.50 -7.73 7.13
CA VAL A 51 -23.48 -8.67 7.64
C VAL A 51 -22.24 -8.70 6.74
N TRP A 52 -22.32 -8.14 5.53
CA TRP A 52 -21.22 -8.00 4.56
C TRP A 52 -20.63 -6.58 4.48
N SER A 53 -20.98 -5.70 5.42
CA SER A 53 -20.24 -4.45 5.61
C SER A 53 -18.78 -4.77 5.92
N ILE A 54 -17.84 -3.99 5.37
CA ILE A 54 -16.41 -4.11 5.67
C ILE A 54 -16.09 -3.94 7.17
N ARG A 55 -16.94 -3.19 7.87
CA ARG A 55 -16.88 -2.99 9.32
C ARG A 55 -17.45 -4.18 10.10
N SER A 56 -18.22 -5.06 9.45
CA SER A 56 -18.83 -6.21 10.09
C SER A 56 -17.76 -7.18 10.60
N ARG A 57 -18.07 -7.86 11.71
CA ARG A 57 -17.19 -8.90 12.25
C ARG A 57 -17.14 -10.11 11.32
N ALA A 58 -18.26 -10.45 10.69
CA ALA A 58 -18.39 -11.60 9.80
C ALA A 58 -17.51 -11.45 8.54
N PHE A 59 -17.56 -10.28 7.88
CA PHE A 59 -16.72 -9.99 6.72
C PHE A 59 -15.24 -10.07 7.10
N ARG A 60 -14.83 -9.38 8.17
CA ARG A 60 -13.43 -9.39 8.63
C ARG A 60 -12.95 -10.81 8.95
N HIS A 61 -13.77 -11.61 9.61
CA HIS A 61 -13.44 -13.01 9.89
C HIS A 61 -13.30 -13.84 8.61
N SER A 62 -14.22 -13.69 7.66
CA SER A 62 -14.18 -14.36 6.35
C SER A 62 -12.91 -13.99 5.59
N TRP A 63 -12.60 -12.70 5.50
CA TRP A 63 -11.40 -12.19 4.84
C TRP A 63 -10.11 -12.70 5.48
N THR A 64 -9.97 -12.57 6.82
CA THR A 64 -8.77 -13.05 7.52
C THR A 64 -8.59 -14.57 7.37
N THR A 65 -9.69 -15.32 7.40
CA THR A 65 -9.65 -16.77 7.16
C THR A 65 -9.21 -17.10 5.74
N PHE A 66 -9.75 -16.37 4.75
CA PHE A 66 -9.37 -16.54 3.36
C PHE A 66 -7.87 -16.27 3.14
N ILE A 67 -7.35 -15.11 3.55
CA ILE A 67 -5.92 -14.77 3.38
C ILE A 67 -5.01 -15.79 4.06
N ARG A 68 -5.37 -16.24 5.27
CA ARG A 68 -4.60 -17.26 5.98
C ARG A 68 -4.56 -18.57 5.19
N ASN A 69 -5.71 -19.01 4.68
CA ASN A 69 -5.80 -20.26 3.91
C ASN A 69 -5.02 -20.17 2.60
N GLU A 70 -5.21 -19.09 1.82
CA GLU A 70 -4.45 -18.87 0.58
C GLU A 70 -2.95 -18.80 0.84
N SER A 71 -2.52 -18.11 1.89
CA SER A 71 -1.10 -18.07 2.29
C SER A 71 -0.56 -19.46 2.66
N HIS A 72 -1.33 -20.24 3.42
CA HIS A 72 -0.95 -21.61 3.81
C HIS A 72 -0.88 -22.57 2.62
N SER A 73 -1.75 -22.40 1.63
CA SER A 73 -1.74 -23.22 0.41
C SER A 73 -0.66 -22.79 -0.58
N PHE A 74 -0.38 -21.49 -0.68
CA PHE A 74 0.63 -20.94 -1.58
C PHE A 74 2.05 -21.23 -1.09
N LEU A 75 2.30 -21.10 0.22
CA LEU A 75 3.65 -21.14 0.78
C LEU A 75 4.42 -22.44 0.47
N PRO A 76 3.86 -23.66 0.60
CA PRO A 76 4.59 -24.88 0.25
C PRO A 76 5.07 -24.90 -1.20
N LEU A 77 4.22 -24.47 -2.13
CA LEU A 77 4.54 -24.42 -3.57
C LEU A 77 5.63 -23.40 -3.88
N LEU A 78 5.65 -22.28 -3.15
CA LEU A 78 6.72 -21.30 -3.23
C LEU A 78 8.05 -21.87 -2.69
N LEU A 79 8.01 -22.54 -1.54
CA LEU A 79 9.21 -23.10 -0.90
C LEU A 79 9.83 -24.25 -1.70
N GLU A 80 9.05 -25.00 -2.50
CA GLU A 80 9.57 -25.98 -3.47
C GLU A 80 10.53 -25.37 -4.50
N LEU A 81 10.39 -24.07 -4.79
CA LEU A 81 11.18 -23.34 -5.78
C LEU A 81 12.35 -22.56 -5.17
N LEU A 82 12.48 -22.59 -3.84
CA LEU A 82 13.50 -21.83 -3.11
C LEU A 82 14.51 -22.77 -2.45
N PRO A 83 15.73 -22.26 -2.14
CA PRO A 83 16.65 -22.98 -1.28
C PRO A 83 16.01 -23.32 0.07
N PRO A 84 16.41 -24.42 0.73
CA PRO A 84 15.87 -24.77 2.04
C PRO A 84 16.11 -23.64 3.05
N ALA A 85 15.16 -23.41 3.95
CA ALA A 85 15.33 -22.39 4.97
C ALA A 85 16.35 -22.83 6.03
N ALA A 86 17.29 -21.95 6.38
CA ALA A 86 18.23 -22.18 7.49
C ALA A 86 17.91 -21.27 8.67
N MET A 87 17.49 -21.86 9.80
CA MET A 87 16.86 -21.13 10.91
C MET A 87 17.84 -20.25 11.69
N THR A 88 19.12 -20.60 11.74
CA THR A 88 20.13 -19.82 12.45
C THR A 88 20.39 -18.51 11.72
N GLU A 89 20.62 -18.59 10.42
CA GLU A 89 20.87 -17.49 9.51
C GLU A 89 19.62 -16.61 9.37
N THR A 90 18.43 -17.23 9.38
CA THR A 90 17.16 -16.48 9.42
C THR A 90 17.03 -15.66 10.70
N LYS A 91 17.43 -16.20 11.86
CA LYS A 91 17.41 -15.47 13.13
C LYS A 91 18.42 -14.32 13.11
N GLU A 92 19.58 -14.51 12.52
CA GLU A 92 20.60 -13.47 12.35
C GLU A 92 20.10 -12.33 11.47
N LEU A 93 19.55 -12.64 10.29
CA LEU A 93 18.91 -11.66 9.41
C LEU A 93 17.84 -10.85 10.14
N LYS A 94 16.99 -11.51 10.92
CA LYS A 94 15.95 -10.84 11.72
C LYS A 94 16.52 -9.92 12.79
N ARG A 95 17.64 -10.28 13.41
CA ARG A 95 18.34 -9.39 14.35
C ARG A 95 18.89 -8.17 13.61
N GLY A 96 19.50 -8.36 12.44
CA GLY A 96 19.95 -7.29 11.57
C GLY A 96 18.83 -6.31 11.19
N LEU A 97 17.66 -6.83 10.81
CA LEU A 97 16.46 -6.01 10.52
C LEU A 97 15.97 -5.19 11.72
N CYS A 98 16.08 -5.70 12.94
CA CYS A 98 15.73 -4.91 14.13
C CYS A 98 16.78 -3.83 14.39
N LEU A 99 18.06 -4.13 14.16
CA LEU A 99 19.15 -3.15 14.34
C LEU A 99 19.07 -2.04 13.29
N SER A 100 18.78 -2.36 12.02
CA SER A 100 18.71 -1.38 10.93
C SER A 100 17.76 -0.23 11.23
N THR A 101 16.59 -0.52 11.82
CA THR A 101 15.60 0.49 12.20
C THR A 101 16.10 1.49 13.25
N ASN A 102 17.16 1.14 14.00
CA ASN A 102 17.74 1.98 15.05
C ASN A 102 19.10 2.58 14.66
N THR A 103 19.92 1.88 13.88
CA THR A 103 21.28 2.29 13.53
C THR A 103 21.40 2.88 12.12
N GLY A 104 20.39 2.70 11.26
CA GLY A 104 20.44 3.06 9.84
C GLY A 104 21.33 2.14 9.00
N GLN A 105 21.88 1.06 9.57
CA GLN A 105 22.65 0.09 8.82
C GLN A 105 21.74 -0.83 8.01
N ARG A 106 21.91 -0.88 6.69
CA ARG A 106 21.11 -1.76 5.81
C ARG A 106 21.36 -3.24 6.14
N PRO A 107 20.31 -4.06 6.33
CA PRO A 107 20.48 -5.50 6.51
C PRO A 107 20.76 -6.16 5.16
N SER A 108 21.77 -7.04 5.10
CA SER A 108 22.07 -7.80 3.88
C SER A 108 21.11 -8.98 3.74
N PHE A 109 20.51 -9.12 2.56
CA PHE A 109 19.71 -10.28 2.22
C PHE A 109 20.49 -11.30 1.39
N GLU A 110 21.81 -11.17 1.17
CA GLU A 110 22.60 -12.04 0.28
C GLU A 110 22.52 -13.55 0.60
N ASN A 111 22.35 -13.92 1.88
CA ASN A 111 22.22 -15.32 2.26
C ASN A 111 20.86 -15.91 1.82
N LYS A 112 20.89 -16.70 0.75
CA LYS A 112 19.69 -17.32 0.15
C LYS A 112 18.90 -18.21 1.12
N TYR A 113 19.55 -18.89 2.05
CA TYR A 113 18.89 -19.76 3.03
C TYR A 113 18.18 -18.94 4.12
N ALA A 114 18.77 -17.81 4.52
CA ALA A 114 18.14 -16.83 5.41
C ALA A 114 16.91 -16.18 4.75
N ARG A 115 17.01 -15.82 3.46
CA ARG A 115 15.87 -15.29 2.68
C ARG A 115 14.70 -16.26 2.64
N SER A 116 14.94 -17.53 2.34
CA SER A 116 13.88 -18.55 2.34
C SER A 116 13.18 -18.67 3.69
N GLY A 117 13.94 -18.68 4.79
CA GLY A 117 13.36 -18.72 6.13
C GLY A 117 12.62 -17.43 6.50
N TYR A 118 13.08 -16.27 6.03
CA TYR A 118 12.35 -15.02 6.15
C TYR A 118 11.02 -15.08 5.40
N ILE A 119 11.02 -15.58 4.15
CA ILE A 119 9.81 -15.76 3.34
C ILE A 119 8.80 -16.66 4.06
N GLN A 120 9.27 -17.82 4.53
CA GLN A 120 8.46 -18.77 5.29
C GLN A 120 7.82 -18.15 6.54
N GLN A 121 8.57 -17.33 7.28
CA GLN A 121 8.08 -16.71 8.51
C GLN A 121 7.22 -15.45 8.29
N LYS A 122 7.26 -14.84 7.09
CA LYS A 122 6.65 -13.52 6.82
C LYS A 122 5.62 -13.51 5.71
N ILE A 123 5.19 -14.67 5.22
CA ILE A 123 4.13 -14.77 4.19
C ILE A 123 2.85 -14.01 4.56
N ASN A 124 2.54 -13.91 5.85
CA ASN A 124 1.38 -13.17 6.35
C ASN A 124 1.42 -11.66 6.00
N ARG A 125 2.58 -11.11 5.64
CA ARG A 125 2.72 -9.73 5.16
C ARG A 125 2.01 -9.48 3.84
N CYS A 126 1.66 -10.51 3.06
CA CYS A 126 0.81 -10.33 1.87
C CYS A 126 -0.58 -9.78 2.22
N GLY A 127 -1.02 -9.91 3.48
CA GLY A 127 -2.25 -9.28 3.93
C GLY A 127 -2.16 -7.76 4.07
N ASN A 128 -0.96 -7.16 3.99
CA ASN A 128 -0.78 -5.79 4.43
C ASN A 128 -1.52 -4.76 3.57
N LEU A 129 -1.12 -4.64 2.31
CA LEU A 129 -1.78 -3.74 1.36
C LEU A 129 -3.29 -4.05 1.21
N PRO A 130 -3.74 -5.32 1.07
CA PRO A 130 -5.17 -5.62 1.04
C PRO A 130 -5.95 -5.15 2.27
N ASN A 131 -5.41 -5.33 3.49
CA ASN A 131 -6.09 -4.87 4.70
C ASN A 131 -6.21 -3.34 4.73
N LEU A 132 -5.23 -2.61 4.21
CA LEU A 132 -5.30 -1.16 4.03
C LEU A 132 -6.38 -0.79 3.00
N LEU A 133 -6.42 -1.48 1.85
CA LEU A 133 -7.44 -1.26 0.83
C LEU A 133 -8.85 -1.58 1.35
N LEU A 134 -8.99 -2.35 2.44
CA LEU A 134 -10.27 -2.61 3.11
C LEU A 134 -10.67 -1.53 4.14
N THR A 135 -9.94 -0.42 4.23
CA THR A 135 -10.37 0.75 4.99
C THR A 135 -11.44 1.56 4.24
N GLU A 136 -12.11 2.47 4.94
CA GLU A 136 -13.12 3.33 4.31
C GLU A 136 -12.46 4.43 3.48
N GLU A 137 -11.36 4.96 4.00
CA GLU A 137 -10.48 5.96 3.42
C GLU A 137 -10.04 5.55 2.01
N LEU A 138 -9.74 4.27 1.80
CA LEU A 138 -9.28 3.73 0.52
C LEU A 138 -10.39 3.07 -0.31
N SER A 139 -11.66 3.40 -0.04
CA SER A 139 -12.79 2.86 -0.80
C SER A 139 -12.78 3.24 -2.27
N GLU A 140 -12.35 4.46 -2.60
CA GLU A 140 -12.22 4.96 -3.97
C GLU A 140 -11.16 4.18 -4.75
N LEU A 141 -9.91 4.15 -4.25
CA LEU A 141 -8.83 3.37 -4.85
C LEU A 141 -9.19 1.88 -5.00
N ARG A 142 -9.81 1.27 -3.98
CA ARG A 142 -10.28 -0.11 -4.08
C ARG A 142 -11.31 -0.28 -5.19
N SER A 143 -12.24 0.65 -5.34
CA SER A 143 -13.24 0.64 -6.42
C SER A 143 -12.61 0.86 -7.79
N GLU A 144 -11.59 1.69 -7.91
CA GLU A 144 -10.83 1.86 -9.15
C GLU A 144 -10.09 0.56 -9.52
N LEU A 145 -9.37 -0.04 -8.57
CA LEU A 145 -8.60 -1.27 -8.78
C LEU A 145 -9.46 -2.46 -9.21
N PHE A 146 -10.66 -2.60 -8.63
CA PHE A 146 -11.51 -3.80 -8.78
C PHE A 146 -12.88 -3.52 -9.43
N GLY A 147 -13.10 -2.32 -9.97
CA GLY A 147 -14.36 -1.88 -10.58
C GLY A 147 -14.61 -2.38 -11.99
N THR A 148 -15.62 -1.86 -12.69
CA THR A 148 -15.90 -2.24 -14.10
C THR A 148 -15.20 -1.37 -15.13
N GLN A 149 -14.76 -0.17 -14.77
CA GLN A 149 -14.07 0.78 -15.65
C GLN A 149 -12.59 0.82 -15.27
N GLN A 150 -11.89 -0.27 -15.56
CA GLN A 150 -10.46 -0.41 -15.25
C GLN A 150 -9.61 -0.14 -16.49
N PRO A 151 -8.35 0.28 -16.32
CA PRO A 151 -7.38 0.18 -17.39
C PRO A 151 -7.20 -1.29 -17.82
N ASP A 152 -6.66 -1.50 -19.01
CA ASP A 152 -6.33 -2.85 -19.50
C ASP A 152 -5.36 -3.59 -18.57
N CYS A 153 -4.49 -2.85 -17.87
CA CYS A 153 -3.56 -3.34 -16.88
C CYS A 153 -3.20 -2.25 -15.87
N TRP A 154 -3.12 -2.62 -14.59
CA TRP A 154 -2.56 -1.79 -13.53
C TRP A 154 -1.05 -2.01 -13.44
N ASN A 155 -0.27 -0.99 -13.72
CA ASN A 155 1.18 -0.98 -13.53
C ASN A 155 1.50 -0.52 -12.10
N ILE A 156 2.19 -1.37 -11.37
CA ILE A 156 2.48 -1.19 -9.95
C ILE A 156 4.00 -1.23 -9.74
N ALA A 157 4.52 -0.25 -9.03
CA ALA A 157 5.91 -0.21 -8.59
C ALA A 157 5.99 -0.50 -7.08
N LEU A 158 6.72 -1.55 -6.67
CA LEU A 158 6.94 -1.89 -5.27
C LEU A 158 8.37 -1.57 -4.86
N TYR A 159 8.59 -0.49 -4.12
CA TYR A 159 9.89 -0.10 -3.58
C TYR A 159 10.14 -0.78 -2.24
N GLY A 160 11.24 -1.54 -2.15
CA GLY A 160 11.51 -2.46 -1.04
C GLY A 160 10.49 -3.59 -0.96
N GLY A 161 9.98 -4.03 -2.11
CA GLY A 161 8.90 -5.03 -2.17
C GLY A 161 9.33 -6.43 -1.72
N GLY A 162 10.64 -6.66 -1.52
CA GLY A 162 11.19 -7.96 -1.11
C GLY A 162 10.72 -9.09 -2.03
N PRO A 163 10.06 -10.14 -1.50
CA PRO A 163 9.56 -11.25 -2.32
C PRO A 163 8.26 -10.93 -3.09
N GLY A 164 7.76 -9.69 -3.08
CA GLY A 164 6.54 -9.29 -3.80
C GLY A 164 5.24 -9.57 -3.04
N TYR A 165 5.25 -9.45 -1.71
CA TYR A 165 4.07 -9.73 -0.87
C TYR A 165 2.85 -8.89 -1.22
N ASP A 166 3.04 -7.62 -1.57
CA ASP A 166 1.93 -6.72 -1.90
C ASP A 166 1.20 -7.20 -3.17
N THR A 167 1.93 -7.65 -4.19
CA THR A 167 1.34 -8.27 -5.39
C THR A 167 0.56 -9.53 -5.05
N LEU A 168 1.14 -10.41 -4.23
CA LEU A 168 0.47 -11.63 -3.79
C LEU A 168 -0.85 -11.31 -3.05
N GLY A 169 -0.81 -10.30 -2.19
CA GLY A 169 -1.98 -9.77 -1.50
C GLY A 169 -3.07 -9.28 -2.45
N LEU A 170 -2.70 -8.49 -3.46
CA LEU A 170 -3.62 -7.99 -4.48
C LEU A 170 -4.23 -9.13 -5.31
N VAL A 171 -3.45 -10.16 -5.63
CA VAL A 171 -3.95 -11.37 -6.28
C VAL A 171 -4.99 -12.07 -5.41
N PHE A 172 -4.71 -12.29 -4.13
CA PHE A 172 -5.68 -12.90 -3.21
C PHE A 172 -6.95 -12.04 -3.08
N MET A 173 -6.81 -10.72 -2.99
CA MET A 173 -7.94 -9.80 -2.97
C MET A 173 -8.78 -9.88 -4.26
N ARG A 174 -8.14 -9.98 -5.43
CA ARG A 174 -8.79 -10.20 -6.73
C ARG A 174 -9.61 -11.49 -6.72
N GLU A 175 -9.05 -12.59 -6.21
CA GLU A 175 -9.74 -13.88 -6.12
C GLU A 175 -10.95 -13.82 -5.17
N TYR A 176 -10.76 -13.21 -3.99
CA TYR A 176 -11.83 -13.03 -3.02
C TYR A 176 -13.00 -12.22 -3.58
N PHE A 177 -12.71 -11.14 -4.32
CA PHE A 177 -13.71 -10.31 -4.99
C PHE A 177 -14.20 -10.87 -6.32
N ARG A 178 -13.62 -11.98 -6.80
CA ARG A 178 -13.92 -12.60 -8.10
C ARG A 178 -13.74 -11.62 -9.27
N ALA A 179 -12.80 -10.68 -9.12
CA ALA A 179 -12.46 -9.68 -10.11
C ALA A 179 -11.41 -10.23 -11.10
N TRP A 180 -11.63 -11.46 -11.59
CA TRP A 180 -10.68 -12.22 -12.41
C TRP A 180 -10.34 -11.59 -13.75
N ASP A 181 -10.95 -10.48 -14.13
CA ASP A 181 -10.65 -9.64 -15.28
C ASP A 181 -9.50 -8.67 -15.02
N VAL A 182 -9.28 -8.28 -13.75
CA VAL A 182 -8.22 -7.34 -13.35
C VAL A 182 -6.84 -7.92 -13.66
N LYS A 183 -6.02 -7.14 -14.36
CA LYS A 183 -4.63 -7.46 -14.65
C LYS A 183 -3.69 -6.58 -13.84
N PHE A 184 -2.68 -7.19 -13.25
CA PHE A 184 -1.61 -6.50 -12.53
C PHE A 184 -0.28 -6.75 -13.23
N HIS A 185 0.42 -5.68 -13.57
CA HIS A 185 1.82 -5.72 -13.99
C HIS A 185 2.65 -5.05 -12.91
N THR A 186 3.39 -5.85 -12.14
CA THR A 186 4.18 -5.32 -11.03
C THR A 186 5.67 -5.40 -11.29
N ILE A 187 6.37 -4.32 -10.99
CA ILE A 187 7.84 -4.29 -10.90
C ILE A 187 8.22 -4.08 -9.44
N VAL A 188 9.02 -4.99 -8.89
CA VAL A 188 9.67 -4.85 -7.59
C VAL A 188 11.00 -4.16 -7.79
N TYR A 189 11.13 -2.99 -7.17
CA TYR A 189 12.33 -2.17 -7.11
C TYR A 189 13.01 -2.36 -5.76
N ASP A 190 14.20 -2.95 -5.76
CA ASP A 190 14.98 -3.20 -4.54
C ASP A 190 16.47 -3.10 -4.85
N ASN A 191 17.28 -2.73 -3.86
CA ASN A 191 18.74 -2.69 -4.01
C ASN A 191 19.41 -4.01 -3.64
N GLU A 192 18.65 -4.99 -3.14
CA GLU A 192 19.13 -6.34 -2.83
C GLU A 192 18.81 -7.30 -3.99
N PRO A 193 19.77 -7.61 -4.90
CA PRO A 193 19.54 -8.47 -6.05
C PRO A 193 19.14 -9.91 -5.66
N GLY A 194 19.40 -10.31 -4.41
CA GLY A 194 18.99 -11.60 -3.87
C GLY A 194 17.48 -11.86 -3.95
N TRP A 195 16.64 -10.82 -4.05
CA TRP A 195 15.19 -10.95 -4.18
C TRP A 195 14.71 -11.44 -5.54
N GLU A 196 15.50 -11.28 -6.61
CA GLU A 196 15.11 -11.70 -7.96
C GLU A 196 14.69 -13.18 -8.02
N CYS A 197 15.46 -14.06 -7.37
CA CYS A 197 15.13 -15.49 -7.30
C CYS A 197 13.79 -15.74 -6.58
N ALA A 198 13.48 -14.96 -5.53
CA ALA A 198 12.23 -15.09 -4.80
C ALA A 198 11.03 -14.59 -5.61
N ILE A 199 11.21 -13.49 -6.35
CA ILE A 199 10.21 -12.94 -7.25
C ILE A 199 9.90 -13.92 -8.38
N ASN A 200 10.93 -14.48 -9.02
CA ASN A 200 10.78 -15.48 -10.06
C ASN A 200 10.07 -16.74 -9.53
N ALA A 201 10.34 -17.12 -8.28
CA ALA A 201 9.63 -18.23 -7.64
C ALA A 201 8.15 -17.91 -7.42
N VAL A 202 7.81 -16.70 -6.94
CA VAL A 202 6.42 -16.25 -6.80
C VAL A 202 5.68 -16.23 -8.13
N GLU A 203 6.30 -15.71 -9.19
CA GLU A 203 5.72 -15.68 -10.54
C GLU A 203 5.42 -17.10 -11.04
N LYS A 204 6.38 -18.02 -10.96
CA LYS A 204 6.17 -19.44 -11.32
C LYS A 204 5.10 -20.11 -10.49
N THR A 205 5.01 -19.82 -9.19
CA THR A 205 3.93 -20.36 -8.34
C THR A 205 2.57 -19.81 -8.77
N LEU A 206 2.47 -18.52 -9.11
CA LEU A 206 1.23 -17.92 -9.64
C LEU A 206 0.82 -18.56 -10.97
N GLU A 207 1.77 -18.79 -11.88
CA GLU A 207 1.53 -19.50 -13.14
C GLU A 207 1.03 -20.93 -12.92
N LYS A 208 1.66 -21.70 -12.03
CA LYS A 208 1.24 -23.07 -11.65
C LYS A 208 -0.19 -23.10 -11.10
N LEU A 209 -0.63 -22.02 -10.44
CA LEU A 209 -1.97 -21.85 -9.89
C LEU A 209 -2.98 -21.22 -10.89
N GLY A 210 -2.59 -21.03 -12.15
CA GLY A 210 -3.46 -20.47 -13.19
C GLY A 210 -3.74 -18.98 -13.03
N LYS A 211 -2.91 -18.24 -12.29
CA LYS A 211 -3.09 -16.81 -11.98
C LYS A 211 -2.40 -15.88 -12.99
N HIS A 212 -2.50 -16.20 -14.28
CA HIS A 212 -1.77 -15.56 -15.39
C HIS A 212 -2.05 -14.06 -15.64
N LYS A 213 -3.03 -13.47 -14.95
CA LYS A 213 -3.34 -12.04 -15.05
C LYS A 213 -2.51 -11.19 -14.09
N SER A 214 -1.40 -11.72 -13.62
CA SER A 214 -0.45 -11.03 -12.76
C SER A 214 0.94 -11.40 -13.22
N SER A 215 1.76 -10.39 -13.54
CA SER A 215 3.19 -10.56 -13.81
C SER A 215 3.99 -9.84 -12.73
N LEU A 216 5.14 -10.39 -12.36
CA LEU A 216 5.98 -9.84 -11.30
C LEU A 216 7.45 -9.89 -11.72
N ASN A 217 8.06 -8.72 -11.91
CA ASN A 217 9.46 -8.62 -12.32
C ASN A 217 10.31 -7.94 -11.25
N PHE A 218 11.58 -8.30 -11.17
CA PHE A 218 12.57 -7.59 -10.36
C PHE A 218 13.30 -6.55 -11.20
N GLN A 219 13.61 -5.40 -10.60
CA GLN A 219 14.54 -4.41 -11.13
C GLN A 219 15.34 -3.80 -9.98
N TYR A 220 16.63 -3.52 -10.23
CA TYR A 220 17.45 -2.80 -9.27
C TYR A 220 16.95 -1.35 -9.11
N CYS A 221 16.98 -0.83 -7.88
CA CYS A 221 16.69 0.57 -7.57
C CYS A 221 17.27 0.93 -6.20
N ASP A 222 17.85 2.12 -6.08
CA ASP A 222 18.20 2.73 -4.78
C ASP A 222 17.37 4.01 -4.57
N ILE A 223 16.46 3.96 -3.58
CA ILE A 223 15.58 5.08 -3.23
C ILE A 223 16.29 6.26 -2.56
N THR A 224 17.59 6.16 -2.31
CA THR A 224 18.41 7.27 -1.77
C THR A 224 19.06 8.09 -2.87
N LEU A 225 18.97 7.65 -4.12
CA LEU A 225 19.49 8.34 -5.30
C LEU A 225 18.34 9.03 -6.06
N ASN A 226 18.65 9.96 -6.95
CA ASN A 226 17.63 10.59 -7.79
C ASN A 226 16.97 9.55 -8.72
N VAL A 227 15.70 9.73 -9.11
CA VAL A 227 15.04 8.91 -10.15
C VAL A 227 15.81 8.95 -11.48
N THR A 228 16.53 10.04 -11.78
CA THR A 228 17.34 10.18 -12.99
C THR A 228 18.72 9.51 -12.92
N ALA A 229 19.11 8.97 -11.76
CA ALA A 229 20.37 8.24 -11.60
C ALA A 229 20.37 6.96 -12.46
N GLU A 230 21.55 6.47 -12.82
CA GLU A 230 21.71 5.30 -13.68
C GLU A 230 21.10 4.04 -13.04
N GLU A 231 21.32 3.90 -11.74
CA GLU A 231 20.78 2.87 -10.86
C GLU A 231 19.24 2.82 -10.89
N ASN A 232 18.60 3.95 -11.16
CA ASN A 232 17.13 4.10 -11.18
C ASN A 232 16.58 4.20 -12.61
N SER A 233 17.38 3.86 -13.64
CA SER A 233 16.99 3.98 -15.05
C SER A 233 15.71 3.23 -15.41
N HIS A 234 15.43 2.10 -14.76
CA HIS A 234 14.18 1.35 -14.94
C HIS A 234 12.97 2.06 -14.33
N VAL A 235 13.12 2.74 -13.19
CA VAL A 235 12.06 3.56 -12.60
C VAL A 235 11.72 4.70 -13.56
N ARG A 236 12.73 5.43 -14.04
CA ARG A 236 12.52 6.53 -14.98
C ARG A 236 11.76 6.11 -16.24
N ARG A 237 12.04 4.92 -16.78
CA ARG A 237 11.38 4.40 -17.99
C ARG A 237 9.91 4.02 -17.77
N SER A 238 9.56 3.47 -16.61
CA SER A 238 8.20 3.00 -16.31
C SER A 238 7.33 4.06 -15.61
N LEU A 239 7.93 5.17 -15.15
CA LEU A 239 7.29 6.13 -14.26
C LEU A 239 5.96 6.68 -14.80
N GLN A 240 5.93 7.12 -16.05
CA GLN A 240 4.70 7.68 -16.67
C GLN A 240 3.57 6.65 -16.78
N ALA A 241 3.91 5.38 -16.91
CA ALA A 241 2.92 4.31 -17.05
C ALA A 241 2.46 3.74 -15.70
N THR A 242 3.18 4.04 -14.60
CA THR A 242 2.90 3.49 -13.28
C THR A 242 1.78 4.27 -12.58
N GLN A 243 0.70 3.57 -12.21
CA GLN A 243 -0.44 4.18 -11.53
C GLN A 243 -0.38 4.00 -10.01
N VAL A 244 0.29 2.97 -9.50
CA VAL A 244 0.39 2.71 -8.06
C VAL A 244 1.84 2.48 -7.65
N HIS A 245 2.33 3.32 -6.76
CA HIS A 245 3.64 3.22 -6.13
C HIS A 245 3.45 2.78 -4.68
N VAL A 246 4.09 1.69 -4.27
CA VAL A 246 4.01 1.17 -2.91
C VAL A 246 5.41 1.12 -2.31
N PHE A 247 5.60 1.73 -1.15
CA PHE A 247 6.82 1.71 -0.37
C PHE A 247 6.57 0.85 0.87
N SER A 248 7.21 -0.31 0.93
CA SER A 248 6.94 -1.31 1.97
C SER A 248 8.15 -1.46 2.88
N PHE A 249 8.09 -0.87 4.07
CA PHE A 249 9.16 -0.86 5.08
C PHE A 249 10.52 -0.26 4.67
N VAL A 250 10.62 0.30 3.46
CA VAL A 250 11.90 0.74 2.89
C VAL A 250 12.30 2.16 3.30
N CYS A 251 11.33 3.04 3.56
CA CYS A 251 11.65 4.43 3.87
C CYS A 251 12.20 4.55 5.29
N VAL A 252 11.65 3.80 6.25
CA VAL A 252 12.19 3.75 7.61
C VAL A 252 13.60 3.16 7.65
N GLU A 253 13.87 2.12 6.86
CA GLU A 253 15.20 1.50 6.78
C GLU A 253 16.26 2.44 6.21
N ASN A 254 15.86 3.42 5.40
CA ASN A 254 16.74 4.40 4.77
C ASN A 254 16.57 5.81 5.34
N PHE A 255 15.96 5.98 6.52
CA PHE A 255 15.58 7.31 7.04
C PHE A 255 16.73 8.32 7.02
N CYS A 256 17.89 7.98 7.60
CA CYS A 256 19.02 8.92 7.68
C CYS A 256 19.45 9.38 6.28
N LEU A 257 19.62 8.43 5.36
CA LEU A 257 20.02 8.73 3.98
C LEU A 257 18.96 9.53 3.22
N LEU A 258 17.67 9.20 3.39
CA LEU A 258 16.58 9.97 2.80
C LEU A 258 16.54 11.40 3.33
N ARG A 259 16.72 11.60 4.63
CA ARG A 259 16.77 12.93 5.22
C ARG A 259 17.98 13.73 4.72
N ASP A 260 19.16 13.12 4.74
CA ASP A 260 20.42 13.79 4.41
C ASP A 260 20.51 14.16 2.92
N THR A 261 19.80 13.42 2.06
CA THR A 261 19.61 13.74 0.63
C THR A 261 18.37 14.60 0.35
N ALA A 262 17.72 15.13 1.39
CA ALA A 262 16.49 15.92 1.29
C ALA A 262 15.39 15.22 0.45
N TYR A 263 15.28 13.90 0.60
CA TYR A 263 14.33 13.02 -0.08
C TYR A 263 14.39 13.14 -1.61
N VAL A 264 15.60 13.25 -2.17
CA VAL A 264 15.84 13.50 -3.61
C VAL A 264 15.05 12.55 -4.52
N PHE A 265 14.99 11.26 -4.18
CA PHE A 265 14.20 10.28 -4.93
C PHE A 265 12.71 10.63 -4.97
N LEU A 266 12.10 10.85 -3.80
CA LEU A 266 10.67 11.16 -3.69
C LEU A 266 10.34 12.50 -4.34
N ARG A 267 11.22 13.50 -4.23
CA ARG A 267 11.08 14.78 -4.93
C ARG A 267 10.98 14.59 -6.44
N SER A 268 11.93 13.89 -7.05
CA SER A 268 11.90 13.60 -8.48
C SER A 268 10.71 12.72 -8.86
N LEU A 269 10.40 11.71 -8.05
CA LEU A 269 9.26 10.81 -8.31
C LEU A 269 7.94 11.57 -8.34
N PHE A 270 7.66 12.42 -7.34
CA PHE A 270 6.43 13.23 -7.29
C PHE A 270 6.36 14.29 -8.40
N LEU A 271 7.52 14.83 -8.78
CA LEU A 271 7.60 15.80 -9.87
C LEU A 271 7.24 15.16 -11.20
N GLU A 272 7.84 14.00 -11.49
CA GLU A 272 7.78 13.36 -12.80
C GLU A 272 6.62 12.37 -12.96
N CYS A 273 6.00 11.86 -11.89
CA CYS A 273 4.90 10.91 -12.01
C CYS A 273 3.66 11.49 -12.71
N SER A 274 2.85 10.60 -13.28
CA SER A 274 1.57 10.95 -13.90
C SER A 274 0.55 11.47 -12.89
N ASP A 275 -0.30 12.38 -13.36
CA ASP A 275 -1.50 12.76 -12.63
C ASP A 275 -2.41 11.53 -12.47
N GLY A 276 -3.04 11.41 -11.31
CA GLY A 276 -3.85 10.27 -10.90
C GLY A 276 -3.07 9.16 -10.18
N SER A 277 -1.73 9.18 -10.20
CA SER A 277 -0.92 8.15 -9.53
C SER A 277 -1.09 8.16 -8.01
N TYR A 278 -1.14 6.96 -7.43
CA TYR A 278 -1.22 6.72 -6.00
C TYR A 278 0.15 6.35 -5.42
N PHE A 279 0.40 6.80 -4.19
CA PHE A 279 1.59 6.48 -3.40
C PHE A 279 1.17 5.93 -2.06
N ILE A 280 1.62 4.74 -1.69
CA ILE A 280 1.22 4.05 -0.45
C ILE A 280 2.49 3.72 0.34
N PHE A 281 2.63 4.26 1.54
CA PHE A 281 3.77 4.02 2.42
C PHE A 281 3.35 3.16 3.61
N THR A 282 3.96 1.99 3.76
CA THR A 282 3.64 0.99 4.79
C THR A 282 4.86 0.66 5.66
N ASP A 283 5.42 1.68 6.29
CA ASP A 283 6.56 1.51 7.20
C ASP A 283 6.18 0.98 8.59
N SER A 284 7.17 0.52 9.35
CA SER A 284 7.01 0.11 10.75
C SER A 284 6.69 1.27 11.70
N THR A 285 6.80 2.52 11.23
CA THR A 285 6.59 3.74 12.02
C THR A 285 6.07 4.88 11.17
N HIS A 286 5.31 5.79 11.79
CA HIS A 286 4.72 6.97 11.15
C HIS A 286 5.63 8.21 11.13
N ARG A 287 6.83 8.12 11.73
CA ARG A 287 7.75 9.25 11.95
C ARG A 287 8.14 9.99 10.68
N LEU A 288 8.14 9.32 9.53
CA LEU A 288 8.56 9.93 8.26
C LEU A 288 7.45 10.64 7.50
N TRP A 289 6.20 10.33 7.82
CA TRP A 289 5.08 10.71 6.96
C TRP A 289 4.85 12.22 6.90
N PRO A 290 5.02 13.00 7.98
CA PRO A 290 4.98 14.45 7.87
C PRO A 290 6.00 14.97 6.85
N ALA A 291 7.26 14.53 6.93
CA ALA A 291 8.31 14.97 6.01
C ALA A 291 8.02 14.55 4.56
N ILE A 292 7.56 13.32 4.33
CA ILE A 292 7.19 12.82 3.01
C ILE A 292 6.03 13.65 2.42
N PHE A 293 5.00 13.96 3.22
CA PHE A 293 3.89 14.80 2.76
C PHE A 293 4.36 16.23 2.45
N HIS A 294 5.23 16.81 3.28
CA HIS A 294 5.80 18.15 3.00
C HIS A 294 6.57 18.17 1.68
N VAL A 295 7.32 17.11 1.38
CA VAL A 295 8.02 16.95 0.09
C VAL A 295 7.02 16.93 -1.06
N ALA A 296 5.95 16.13 -0.98
CA ALA A 296 4.90 16.08 -2.01
C ALA A 296 4.22 17.45 -2.20
N ASN A 297 3.82 18.10 -1.11
CA ASN A 297 3.12 19.39 -1.15
C ASN A 297 4.03 20.54 -1.62
N ALA A 298 5.34 20.48 -1.38
CA ALA A 298 6.29 21.45 -1.92
C ALA A 298 6.45 21.32 -3.43
N ILE A 299 6.37 20.10 -3.97
CA ILE A 299 6.43 19.85 -5.42
C ILE A 299 5.16 20.32 -6.12
N ALA A 300 3.99 20.01 -5.56
CA ALA A 300 2.71 20.41 -6.14
C ALA A 300 1.72 20.84 -5.04
N PRO A 301 1.74 22.13 -4.65
CA PRO A 301 0.91 22.65 -3.58
C PRO A 301 -0.58 22.38 -3.81
N GLU A 302 -1.27 21.86 -2.79
CA GLU A 302 -2.71 21.52 -2.84
C GLU A 302 -3.09 20.52 -3.94
N ARG A 303 -2.12 19.80 -4.52
CA ARG A 303 -2.35 18.78 -5.56
C ARG A 303 -2.20 17.34 -5.05
N PHE A 304 -1.78 17.12 -3.80
CA PHE A 304 -1.74 15.78 -3.23
C PHE A 304 -2.89 15.57 -2.26
N ARG A 305 -3.85 14.72 -2.64
CA ARG A 305 -4.80 14.16 -1.66
C ARG A 305 -4.01 13.30 -0.69
N VAL A 306 -4.42 13.31 0.57
CA VAL A 306 -3.74 12.59 1.63
C VAL A 306 -4.73 11.84 2.51
N TRP A 307 -4.37 10.62 2.84
CA TRP A 307 -5.04 9.79 3.84
C TRP A 307 -3.99 9.18 4.78
N THR A 308 -4.41 8.93 6.01
CA THR A 308 -3.60 8.19 6.99
C THR A 308 -4.37 6.98 7.52
N PRO A 309 -4.75 6.01 6.65
CA PRO A 309 -5.60 4.90 7.06
C PRO A 309 -4.88 4.03 8.10
N PHE A 310 -5.68 3.38 8.95
CA PHE A 310 -5.19 2.41 9.91
C PHE A 310 -5.85 1.05 9.66
N ALA A 311 -5.01 0.04 9.40
CA ALA A 311 -5.46 -1.34 9.29
C ALA A 311 -4.86 -2.21 10.40
N ARG A 312 -5.68 -3.08 10.96
CA ARG A 312 -5.20 -4.11 11.89
C ARG A 312 -4.13 -4.94 11.15
N CYS A 313 -2.98 -5.15 11.80
CA CYS A 313 -1.79 -5.86 11.30
C CYS A 313 -0.81 -5.07 10.41
N CYS A 314 -1.12 -3.83 9.98
CA CYS A 314 -0.26 -3.06 9.06
C CYS A 314 0.28 -1.75 9.65
N HIS A 315 0.06 -1.50 10.94
CA HIS A 315 0.15 -0.17 11.51
C HIS A 315 -0.70 0.84 10.71
N TYR A 316 -0.36 2.12 10.82
CA TYR A 316 -0.90 3.15 9.95
C TYR A 316 -0.19 3.11 8.59
N ALA A 317 -0.77 3.75 7.58
CA ALA A 317 -0.08 4.04 6.32
C ALA A 317 -0.23 5.52 5.98
N LEU A 318 0.70 6.05 5.18
CA LEU A 318 0.48 7.30 4.46
C LEU A 318 0.05 6.94 3.04
N VAL A 319 -1.08 7.48 2.59
CA VAL A 319 -1.50 7.35 1.19
C VAL A 319 -1.62 8.72 0.58
N LEU A 320 -1.03 8.89 -0.60
CA LEU A 320 -1.12 10.11 -1.40
C LEU A 320 -1.70 9.78 -2.77
N GLN A 321 -2.41 10.73 -3.36
CA GLN A 321 -2.80 10.70 -4.77
C GLN A 321 -2.45 12.04 -5.41
N LYS A 322 -1.68 12.02 -6.50
CA LYS A 322 -1.41 13.22 -7.29
C LYS A 322 -2.66 13.57 -8.09
N LEU A 323 -3.26 14.72 -7.83
CA LEU A 323 -4.46 15.17 -8.50
C LEU A 323 -4.13 15.77 -9.87
N PRO A 324 -4.97 15.52 -10.89
CA PRO A 324 -4.91 16.27 -12.13
C PRO A 324 -4.96 17.78 -11.92
N LEU A 325 -4.23 18.54 -12.75
CA LEU A 325 -4.16 20.01 -12.65
C LEU A 325 -5.54 20.70 -12.57
N HIS A 326 -6.53 20.18 -13.29
CA HIS A 326 -7.89 20.74 -13.35
C HIS A 326 -8.80 20.34 -12.17
N SER A 327 -8.31 19.52 -11.24
CA SER A 327 -9.07 19.07 -10.08
C SER A 327 -9.22 20.18 -9.04
N LYS A 328 -10.20 20.02 -8.14
CA LYS A 328 -10.33 20.88 -6.96
C LYS A 328 -9.08 20.74 -6.06
N PRO A 329 -8.79 21.72 -5.19
CA PRO A 329 -7.71 21.60 -4.21
C PRO A 329 -7.87 20.35 -3.32
N ALA A 330 -6.76 19.72 -2.95
CA ALA A 330 -6.73 18.52 -2.12
C ALA A 330 -7.49 18.72 -0.79
N SER A 331 -7.40 19.91 -0.20
CA SER A 331 -8.12 20.32 1.01
C SER A 331 -9.65 20.20 0.93
N THR A 332 -10.23 20.14 -0.27
CA THR A 332 -11.68 20.02 -0.46
C THR A 332 -12.18 18.56 -0.45
N TYR A 333 -11.29 17.58 -0.48
CA TYR A 333 -11.65 16.17 -0.55
C TYR A 333 -11.91 15.56 0.85
N PRO A 334 -12.75 14.51 0.93
CA PRO A 334 -12.99 13.80 2.19
C PRO A 334 -11.70 13.31 2.85
N PHE A 335 -11.72 13.21 4.18
CA PHE A 335 -10.60 12.76 5.03
C PHE A 335 -9.36 13.67 5.11
N TYR A 336 -9.24 14.71 4.27
CA TYR A 336 -8.07 15.59 4.27
C TYR A 336 -7.80 16.21 5.64
N MET A 337 -8.80 16.86 6.25
CA MET A 337 -8.66 17.50 7.58
C MET A 337 -8.25 16.50 8.67
N GLN A 338 -8.77 15.27 8.61
CA GLN A 338 -8.41 14.22 9.57
C GLN A 338 -6.98 13.73 9.35
N ALA A 339 -6.56 13.57 8.09
CA ALA A 339 -5.19 13.19 7.75
C ALA A 339 -4.18 14.25 8.19
N MET A 340 -4.48 15.55 7.95
CA MET A 340 -3.63 16.66 8.40
C MET A 340 -3.47 16.67 9.92
N LYS A 341 -4.57 16.52 10.68
CA LYS A 341 -4.50 16.42 12.14
C LYS A 341 -3.60 15.27 12.60
N ASN A 342 -3.69 14.12 11.94
CA ASN A 342 -2.86 12.97 12.28
C ASN A 342 -1.38 13.23 11.95
N LEU A 343 -1.08 13.88 10.82
CA LEU A 343 0.29 14.27 10.47
C LEU A 343 0.89 15.24 11.51
N ASP A 344 0.12 16.21 12.00
CA ASP A 344 0.55 17.13 13.06
C ASP A 344 0.83 16.39 14.38
N GLU A 345 -0.02 15.41 14.73
CA GLU A 345 0.21 14.52 15.88
C GLU A 345 1.50 13.70 15.72
N PHE A 346 1.73 13.12 14.54
CA PHE A 346 2.93 12.35 14.22
C PHE A 346 4.19 13.21 14.28
N GLN A 347 4.14 14.45 13.79
CA GLN A 347 5.26 15.38 13.85
C GLN A 347 5.61 15.75 15.29
N ARG A 348 4.61 16.05 16.13
CA ARG A 348 4.83 16.33 17.56
C ARG A 348 5.46 15.13 18.29
N HIS A 349 4.97 13.92 18.03
CA HIS A 349 5.54 12.70 18.61
C HIS A 349 6.99 12.47 18.17
N GLN A 350 7.31 12.73 16.91
CA GLN A 350 8.69 12.66 16.40
C GLN A 350 9.60 13.68 17.10
N GLN A 351 9.14 14.93 17.26
CA GLN A 351 9.93 15.98 17.92
C GLN A 351 10.23 15.61 19.38
N GLN A 352 9.21 15.16 20.14
CA GLN A 352 9.39 14.70 21.51
C GLN A 352 10.40 13.56 21.62
N HIS A 353 10.38 12.61 20.68
CA HIS A 353 11.36 11.53 20.63
C HIS A 353 12.78 12.04 20.39
N LEU A 354 12.97 12.99 19.45
CA LEU A 354 14.27 13.60 19.19
C LEU A 354 14.79 14.39 20.39
N ASP A 355 13.91 15.11 21.09
CA ASP A 355 14.28 15.87 22.28
C ASP A 355 14.72 14.94 23.41
N SER A 356 13.99 13.83 23.64
CA SER A 356 14.37 12.83 24.64
C SER A 356 15.74 12.17 24.38
N LEU A 357 16.07 11.94 23.10
CA LEU A 357 17.39 11.42 22.73
C LEU A 357 18.50 12.42 23.04
N LYS A 358 18.32 13.70 22.71
CA LYS A 358 19.31 14.75 23.02
C LYS A 358 19.59 14.85 24.52
N THR A 359 18.56 14.84 25.35
CA THR A 359 18.71 14.87 26.81
C THR A 359 19.44 13.64 27.37
N SER A 360 19.29 12.48 26.73
CA SER A 360 20.01 11.25 27.14
C SER A 360 21.50 11.25 26.76
N PHE A 361 21.89 11.97 25.69
CA PHE A 361 23.29 12.16 25.30
C PHE A 361 24.00 13.28 26.06
N GLU A 362 23.25 14.24 26.63
CA GLU A 362 23.81 15.29 27.50
C GLU A 362 24.04 14.82 28.95
N LEU A 363 23.54 13.64 29.31
CA LEU A 363 23.69 13.01 30.63
C LEU A 363 24.75 11.88 30.65
N GLN A 364 25.48 11.69 29.55
CA GLN A 364 26.67 10.82 29.43
C GLN A 364 27.90 11.68 29.17
#